data_AF-A0A1G2CUF1-F1
#
_entry.id   AF-A0A1G2CUF1-F1
#
_cell.length_a   1.000
_cell.length_b   1.000
_cell.length_c   1.000
_cell.angle_alpha   90.00
_cell.angle_beta   90.00
_cell.angle_gamma   90.00
#
_symmetry.space_group_name_H-M   'P 1'
#
loop_
_entity.id
_entity.type
_entity.pdbx_description
1 polymer ?
#
loop_
_entity_poly.entity_id
_entity_poly.type
_entity_poly.pdbx_seq_one_letter_code
_entity_poly.pdbx_strand_id
1 'polypeptide(L)'
;MKKKPKISRVERLEISILLQKGYGIREMGRVLDRSPSSILEEIKKNKVNGVYHPKKAHHKSYIRRKYAKYQGKKINENDKLREYIIDKLERSWNPEVISGRIKKENLGFYASKTSIYEWLRSIYGTRYCHLLHAQRYYVKRRKTKKNRRVMIPYRKDISLRPRITGFAHYEVDTVISGKRHKSKVSLSVIYNINSKYVDMRKINNLKPVTFNQAILSMKQRVKKIRTLTLDNGIENKHHYQLGLDTYFCRPYHSFEKGGVENVNGLIRRYIKKGSDISKYSSQYIKQVVDILNNKPRKSLDYQTPYEVMIKYNQLSLNKQKTPSLGVRIEG
;
A
#
# COMPACT_ATOMS: atom_id res chain seq x y z
N MET A 1 36.35 20.22 -4.77
CA MET A 1 37.06 19.15 -4.02
C MET A 1 36.13 17.97 -3.77
N LYS A 2 36.46 16.75 -4.23
CA LYS A 2 35.68 15.54 -3.93
C LYS A 2 35.71 15.27 -2.42
N LYS A 3 34.53 15.11 -1.81
CA LYS A 3 34.39 14.82 -0.38
C LYS A 3 34.95 13.42 -0.11
N LYS A 4 36.13 13.33 0.52
CA LYS A 4 36.76 12.02 0.78
C LYS A 4 35.84 11.13 1.64
N PRO A 5 35.82 9.81 1.40
CA PRO A 5 35.01 8.86 2.17
C PRO A 5 35.39 8.91 3.65
N LYS A 6 34.53 8.44 4.56
CA LYS A 6 34.82 8.56 6.00
C LYS A 6 36.04 7.74 6.41
N ILE A 7 36.74 8.16 7.47
CA ILE A 7 37.85 7.41 8.05
C ILE A 7 37.38 5.98 8.36
N SER A 8 38.04 5.02 7.73
CA SER A 8 37.77 3.59 7.73
C SER A 8 38.28 2.92 9.02
N ARG A 9 38.10 1.60 9.13
CA ARG A 9 38.65 0.85 10.27
C ARG A 9 40.17 0.69 10.16
N VAL A 10 40.69 0.57 8.93
CA VAL A 10 42.12 0.45 8.62
C VAL A 10 42.82 1.76 8.93
N GLU A 11 42.32 2.90 8.42
CA GLU A 11 42.90 4.21 8.70
C GLU A 11 42.95 4.53 10.20
N ARG A 12 41.99 4.03 11.01
CA ARG A 12 42.04 4.18 12.48
C ARG A 12 43.16 3.37 13.14
N LEU A 13 43.45 2.18 12.63
CA LEU A 13 44.59 1.38 13.10
C LEU A 13 45.89 2.12 12.82
N GLU A 14 46.00 2.66 11.61
CA GLU A 14 47.18 3.38 11.16
C GLU A 14 47.40 4.70 11.92
N ILE A 15 46.34 5.46 12.20
CA ILE A 15 46.40 6.63 13.11
C ILE A 15 46.96 6.23 14.49
N SER A 16 46.58 5.07 15.02
CA SER A 16 47.09 4.60 16.32
C SER A 16 48.56 4.23 16.28
N ILE A 17 49.04 3.62 15.19
CA ILE A 17 50.46 3.28 15.01
C ILE A 17 51.29 4.56 14.88
N LEU A 18 50.83 5.51 14.07
CA LEU A 18 51.53 6.79 13.86
C LEU A 18 51.59 7.63 15.14
N LEU A 19 50.53 7.61 15.97
CA LEU A 19 50.54 8.24 17.28
C LEU A 19 51.55 7.61 18.24
N GLN A 20 51.67 6.28 18.25
CA GLN A 20 52.66 5.57 19.07
C GLN A 20 54.10 5.88 18.64
N LYS A 21 54.32 6.08 17.34
CA LYS A 21 55.61 6.49 16.77
C LYS A 21 55.90 7.99 16.89
N GLY A 22 55.01 8.79 17.48
CA GLY A 22 55.25 10.22 17.75
C GLY A 22 55.03 11.16 16.56
N TYR A 23 54.38 10.72 15.47
CA TYR A 23 54.15 11.56 14.29
C TYR A 23 53.22 12.73 14.56
N GLY A 24 53.45 13.86 13.87
CA GLY A 24 52.59 15.03 13.94
C GLY A 24 51.30 14.89 13.12
N ILE A 25 50.25 15.64 13.48
CA ILE A 25 48.92 15.59 12.82
C ILE A 25 49.00 15.93 11.32
N ARG A 26 49.85 16.89 10.93
CA ARG A 26 50.06 17.27 9.53
C ARG A 26 50.71 16.15 8.73
N GLU A 27 51.62 15.40 9.34
CA GLU A 27 52.32 14.29 8.70
C GLU A 27 51.40 13.09 8.54
N MET A 28 50.63 12.73 9.58
CA MET A 28 49.57 11.73 9.47
C MET A 28 48.58 12.09 8.35
N GLY A 29 48.28 13.39 8.19
CA GLY A 29 47.41 13.88 7.11
C GLY A 29 48.00 13.61 5.73
N ARG A 30 49.30 13.80 5.54
CA ARG A 30 49.99 13.48 4.28
C ARG A 30 50.00 11.96 4.02
N VAL A 31 50.37 11.16 5.02
CA VAL A 31 50.48 9.68 4.91
C VAL A 31 49.13 9.05 4.57
N LEU A 32 48.07 9.46 5.25
CA LEU A 32 46.72 8.90 5.06
C LEU A 32 45.93 9.59 3.95
N ASP A 33 46.53 10.56 3.26
CA ASP A 33 45.88 11.40 2.27
C ASP A 33 44.58 12.04 2.84
N ARG A 34 44.67 12.64 4.03
CA ARG A 34 43.57 13.29 4.77
C ARG A 34 43.91 14.73 5.15
N SER A 35 42.89 15.58 5.29
CA SER A 35 43.12 16.91 5.84
C SER A 35 43.56 16.80 7.31
N PRO A 36 44.55 17.61 7.75
CA PRO A 36 44.99 17.62 9.15
C PRO A 36 43.85 17.84 10.13
N SER A 37 42.87 18.69 9.78
CA SER A 37 41.68 18.93 10.58
C SER A 37 40.81 17.68 10.75
N SER A 38 40.70 16.81 9.72
CA SER A 38 39.93 15.56 9.84
C SER A 38 40.57 14.59 10.82
N ILE A 39 41.91 14.50 10.83
CA ILE A 39 42.65 13.66 11.77
C ILE A 39 42.57 14.22 13.18
N LEU A 40 42.79 15.53 13.35
CA LEU A 40 42.64 16.21 14.63
C LEU A 40 41.25 15.96 15.23
N GLU A 41 40.20 16.18 14.45
CA GLU A 41 38.82 15.98 14.86
C GLU A 41 38.53 14.51 15.20
N GLU A 42 39.00 13.57 14.38
CA GLU A 42 38.85 12.14 14.66
C GLU A 42 39.52 11.76 15.98
N ILE A 43 40.74 12.22 16.24
CA ILE A 43 41.46 11.92 17.48
C ILE A 43 40.75 12.55 18.68
N LYS A 44 40.49 13.87 18.64
CA LYS A 44 39.81 14.61 19.71
C LYS A 44 38.47 13.97 20.06
N LYS A 45 37.65 13.65 19.05
CA LYS A 45 36.29 13.15 19.24
C LYS A 45 36.22 11.70 19.71
N ASN A 46 37.27 10.89 19.50
CA ASN A 46 37.20 9.44 19.71
C ASN A 46 38.14 8.89 20.79
N LYS A 47 38.95 9.73 21.44
CA LYS A 47 39.74 9.33 22.62
C LYS A 47 38.83 8.83 23.76
N VAL A 48 39.39 7.95 24.59
CA VAL A 48 38.79 7.43 25.83
C VAL A 48 39.88 7.47 26.88
N ASN A 49 39.65 8.19 27.99
CA ASN A 49 40.62 8.39 29.07
C ASN A 49 41.98 8.91 28.53
N GLY A 50 41.96 9.90 27.63
CA GLY A 50 43.17 10.47 27.02
C GLY A 50 43.80 9.63 25.90
N VAL A 51 43.50 8.34 25.82
CA VAL A 51 44.12 7.39 24.87
C VAL A 51 43.27 7.18 23.62
N TYR A 52 43.92 7.09 22.46
CA TYR A 52 43.26 6.78 21.19
C TYR A 52 43.33 5.28 20.91
N HIS A 53 42.20 4.58 21.04
CA HIS A 53 42.11 3.15 20.71
C HIS A 53 41.28 2.94 19.44
N PRO A 54 41.82 2.30 18.38
CA PRO A 54 41.13 2.12 17.09
C PRO A 54 39.75 1.47 17.20
N LYS A 55 39.65 0.38 17.99
CA LYS A 55 38.38 -0.35 18.21
C LYS A 55 37.34 0.53 18.89
N LYS A 56 37.70 1.23 19.96
CA LYS A 56 36.80 2.15 20.69
C LYS A 56 36.42 3.35 19.84
N ALA A 57 37.36 3.89 19.08
CA ALA A 57 37.11 5.01 18.16
C ALA A 57 36.14 4.63 17.05
N HIS A 58 36.30 3.45 16.47
CA HIS A 58 35.36 2.92 15.49
C HIS A 58 33.96 2.76 16.09
N HIS A 59 33.86 2.16 17.28
CA HIS A 59 32.58 1.99 17.98
C HIS A 59 31.92 3.33 18.32
N LYS A 60 32.64 4.30 18.90
CA LYS A 60 32.14 5.66 19.18
C LYS A 60 31.65 6.38 17.91
N SER A 61 32.41 6.30 16.82
CA SER A 61 32.02 6.88 15.51
C SER A 61 30.77 6.21 14.94
N TYR A 62 30.67 4.88 15.06
CA TYR A 62 29.49 4.12 14.66
C TYR A 62 28.25 4.49 15.49
N ILE A 63 28.38 4.47 16.82
CA ILE A 63 27.32 4.81 17.77
C ILE A 63 26.84 6.24 17.59
N ARG A 64 27.74 7.24 17.55
CA ARG A 64 27.36 8.62 17.25
C ARG A 64 26.67 8.77 15.91
N ARG A 65 27.05 7.98 14.90
CA ARG A 65 26.37 8.04 13.60
C ARG A 65 24.98 7.41 13.65
N LYS A 66 24.86 6.26 14.30
CA LYS A 66 23.59 5.57 14.55
C LYS A 66 22.61 6.50 15.26
N TYR A 67 23.11 7.27 16.23
CA TYR A 67 22.32 8.17 17.07
C TYR A 67 22.25 9.63 16.58
N ALA A 68 23.17 10.12 15.75
CA ALA A 68 22.99 11.39 15.03
C ALA A 68 21.83 11.30 14.03
N LYS A 69 21.57 10.07 13.56
CA LYS A 69 20.35 9.68 12.85
C LYS A 69 19.25 9.19 13.79
N TYR A 70 19.24 9.59 15.07
CA TYR A 70 18.30 9.05 16.08
C TYR A 70 16.90 9.02 15.47
N GLN A 71 16.44 7.77 15.31
CA GLN A 71 15.41 7.37 14.37
C GLN A 71 14.16 8.23 14.61
N GLY A 72 13.80 9.04 13.62
CA GLY A 72 12.59 9.83 13.70
C GLY A 72 12.72 11.29 14.17
N LYS A 73 13.92 11.83 14.46
CA LYS A 73 14.10 13.25 14.86
C LYS A 73 13.32 14.22 13.97
N LYS A 74 13.46 14.13 12.65
CA LYS A 74 12.72 14.98 11.69
C LYS A 74 11.20 14.91 11.86
N ILE A 75 10.67 13.72 12.12
CA ILE A 75 9.22 13.52 12.31
C ILE A 75 8.81 13.99 13.70
N ASN A 76 9.61 13.73 14.73
CA ASN A 76 9.29 14.13 16.12
C ASN A 76 9.50 15.63 16.40
N GLU A 77 10.40 16.29 15.68
CA GLU A 77 10.66 17.73 15.76
C GLU A 77 9.66 18.56 14.94
N ASN A 78 8.79 17.91 14.15
CA ASN A 78 7.78 18.57 13.33
C ASN A 78 6.39 17.97 13.62
N ASP A 79 5.64 18.63 14.51
CA ASP A 79 4.33 18.18 14.97
C ASP A 79 3.33 18.01 13.83
N LYS A 80 3.27 18.96 12.89
CA LYS A 80 2.37 18.88 11.73
C LYS A 80 2.63 17.63 10.88
N LEU A 81 3.92 17.32 10.61
CA LEU A 81 4.30 16.12 9.88
C LEU A 81 3.96 14.84 10.65
N ARG A 82 4.20 14.83 11.97
CA ARG A 82 3.90 13.70 12.85
C ARG A 82 2.41 13.40 12.90
N GLU A 83 1.60 14.41 13.16
CA GLU A 83 0.13 14.31 13.22
C GLU A 83 -0.43 13.84 11.88
N TYR A 84 0.06 14.40 10.77
CA TYR A 84 -0.35 13.94 9.44
C TYR A 84 -0.02 12.45 9.22
N ILE A 85 1.20 12.01 9.55
CA ILE A 85 1.59 10.60 9.39
C ILE A 85 0.67 9.70 10.24
N ILE A 86 0.39 10.07 11.49
CA ILE A 86 -0.47 9.29 12.39
C ILE A 86 -1.91 9.23 11.84
N ASP A 87 -2.52 10.36 11.49
CA ASP A 87 -3.87 10.41 10.89
C ASP A 87 -3.96 9.52 9.64
N LYS A 88 -2.95 9.56 8.75
CA LYS A 88 -2.97 8.72 7.55
C LYS A 88 -2.75 7.25 7.84
N LEU A 89 -1.91 6.89 8.82
CA LEU A 89 -1.75 5.50 9.25
C LEU A 89 -3.06 4.94 9.83
N GLU A 90 -3.76 5.71 10.66
CA GLU A 90 -5.09 5.35 11.20
C GLU A 90 -6.12 5.14 10.09
N ARG A 91 -6.05 5.94 9.01
CA ARG A 91 -6.85 5.76 7.79
C ARG A 91 -6.36 4.61 6.90
N SER A 92 -5.54 3.71 7.43
CA SER A 92 -4.98 2.54 6.74
C SER A 92 -4.06 2.87 5.56
N TRP A 93 -3.48 4.08 5.48
CA TRP A 93 -2.49 4.39 4.44
C TRP A 93 -1.15 3.76 4.80
N ASN A 94 -0.40 3.31 3.79
CA ASN A 94 0.95 2.78 4.03
C ASN A 94 2.00 3.91 3.89
N PRO A 95 3.21 3.74 4.44
CA PRO A 95 4.27 4.76 4.36
C PRO A 95 4.62 5.23 2.94
N GLU A 96 4.54 4.36 1.92
CA GLU A 96 4.78 4.75 0.52
C GLU A 96 3.69 5.69 -0.01
N VAL A 97 2.43 5.41 0.30
CA VAL A 97 1.27 6.22 -0.08
C VAL A 97 1.30 7.57 0.63
N ILE A 98 1.61 7.58 1.94
CA ILE A 98 1.74 8.81 2.73
C ILE A 98 2.83 9.71 2.13
N SER A 99 4.03 9.16 1.93
CA SER A 99 5.16 9.92 1.37
C SER A 99 4.86 10.50 -0.02
N GLY A 100 4.24 9.70 -0.88
CA GLY A 100 3.88 10.16 -2.22
C GLY A 100 2.76 11.20 -2.22
N ARG A 101 1.77 11.07 -1.33
CA ARG A 101 0.69 12.06 -1.20
C ARG A 101 1.22 13.41 -0.73
N ILE A 102 2.08 13.42 0.29
CA ILE A 102 2.74 14.64 0.78
C ILE A 102 3.46 15.37 -0.36
N LYS A 103 4.20 14.62 -1.20
CA LYS A 103 4.91 15.19 -2.35
C LYS A 103 3.95 15.76 -3.40
N LYS A 104 2.85 15.06 -3.68
CA LYS A 104 1.85 15.48 -4.67
C LYS A 104 1.14 16.77 -4.26
N GLU A 105 0.74 16.89 -3.00
CA GLU A 105 0.01 18.05 -2.47
C GLU A 105 0.92 19.21 -2.06
N ASN A 106 2.25 19.02 -2.11
CA ASN A 106 3.24 20.02 -1.72
C ASN A 106 2.95 20.66 -0.35
N LEU A 107 2.73 19.83 0.68
CA LEU A 107 2.23 20.25 2.01
C LEU A 107 3.23 21.07 2.86
N GLY A 108 4.33 21.56 2.29
CA GLY A 108 5.36 22.33 3.01
C GLY A 108 6.25 21.51 3.98
N PHE A 109 5.92 20.25 4.23
CA PHE A 109 6.77 19.29 4.93
C PHE A 109 6.94 18.01 4.11
N TYR A 110 7.95 17.20 4.42
CA TYR A 110 8.21 15.95 3.70
C TYR A 110 8.84 14.87 4.56
N ALA A 111 8.34 13.64 4.46
CA ALA A 111 9.03 12.44 4.91
C ALA A 111 9.08 11.42 3.78
N SER A 112 10.26 10.85 3.53
CA SER A 112 10.41 9.73 2.60
C SER A 112 9.76 8.46 3.17
N LYS A 113 9.35 7.52 2.32
CA LYS A 113 8.86 6.20 2.76
C LYS A 113 9.83 5.54 3.76
N THR A 114 11.14 5.65 3.51
CA THR A 114 12.19 5.07 4.34
C THR A 114 12.24 5.75 5.69
N SER A 115 12.15 7.08 5.73
CA SER A 115 12.12 7.85 6.98
C SER A 115 10.91 7.51 7.84
N ILE A 116 9.74 7.31 7.24
CA ILE A 116 8.52 6.88 7.95
C ILE A 116 8.70 5.46 8.51
N TYR A 117 9.25 4.53 7.73
CA TYR A 117 9.56 3.17 8.21
C TYR A 117 10.62 3.15 9.33
N GLU A 118 11.64 4.00 9.25
CA GLU A 118 12.65 4.18 10.30
C GLU A 118 12.02 4.74 11.58
N TRP A 119 11.15 5.75 11.46
CA TRP A 119 10.39 6.28 12.60
C TRP A 119 9.46 5.23 13.22
N LEU A 120 8.76 4.44 12.41
CA LEU A 120 7.92 3.33 12.89
C LEU A 120 8.72 2.26 13.65
N ARG A 121 10.01 2.07 13.36
CA ARG A 121 10.89 1.15 14.10
C ARG A 121 11.59 1.79 15.31
N SER A 122 11.34 3.08 15.55
CA SER A 122 11.88 3.81 16.70
C SER A 122 10.99 3.65 17.94
N ILE A 123 11.49 4.03 19.11
CA ILE A 123 10.70 4.02 20.35
C ILE A 123 9.43 4.91 20.26
N TYR A 124 9.46 5.96 19.43
CA TYR A 124 8.34 6.89 19.25
C TYR A 124 7.24 6.34 18.35
N GLY A 125 7.63 5.61 17.30
CA GLY A 125 6.73 5.14 16.25
C GLY A 125 6.28 3.68 16.39
N THR A 126 6.99 2.86 17.18
CA THR A 126 6.71 1.42 17.33
C THR A 126 5.27 1.13 17.70
N ARG A 127 4.65 1.97 18.56
CA ARG A 127 3.24 1.83 18.95
C ARG A 127 2.27 1.89 17.78
N TYR A 128 2.62 2.50 16.66
CA TYR A 128 1.77 2.58 15.46
C TYR A 128 2.02 1.46 14.45
N CYS A 129 2.96 0.54 14.71
CA CYS A 129 3.24 -0.57 13.80
C CYS A 129 2.03 -1.50 13.59
N HIS A 130 1.13 -1.61 14.57
CA HIS A 130 -0.09 -2.42 14.44
C HIS A 130 -1.06 -1.86 13.37
N LEU A 131 -0.96 -0.58 13.01
CA LEU A 131 -1.70 0.04 11.92
C LEU A 131 -1.15 -0.35 10.54
N LEU A 132 0.09 -0.88 10.47
CA LEU A 132 0.65 -1.42 9.25
C LEU A 132 0.10 -2.82 8.99
N HIS A 133 -0.54 -2.98 7.84
CA HIS A 133 -0.99 -4.30 7.42
C HIS A 133 0.19 -5.12 6.87
N ALA A 134 0.73 -6.02 7.69
CA ALA A 134 1.67 -7.07 7.27
C ALA A 134 0.99 -8.44 7.35
N GLN A 135 0.35 -8.86 6.26
CA GLN A 135 0.01 -10.27 6.07
C GLN A 135 0.75 -10.77 4.82
N ARG A 136 1.81 -11.57 5.04
CA ARG A 136 2.39 -12.39 3.97
C ARG A 136 1.52 -13.63 3.85
N TYR A 137 0.85 -13.77 2.70
CA TYR A 137 0.21 -15.02 2.34
C TYR A 137 1.26 -15.93 1.70
N TYR A 138 1.46 -17.12 2.23
CA TYR A 138 2.19 -18.16 1.54
C TYR A 138 1.43 -18.55 0.27
N VAL A 139 2.15 -18.58 -0.86
CA VAL A 139 1.61 -19.09 -2.12
C VAL A 139 1.36 -20.58 -1.95
N LYS A 140 0.10 -20.97 -1.74
CA LYS A 140 -0.26 -22.40 -1.79
C LYS A 140 -0.07 -22.90 -3.22
N ARG A 141 0.60 -24.04 -3.39
CA ARG A 141 0.68 -24.74 -4.68
C ARG A 141 -0.73 -24.92 -5.26
N ARG A 142 -0.92 -24.52 -6.52
CA ARG A 142 -2.19 -24.69 -7.24
C ARG A 142 -2.45 -26.18 -7.42
N LYS A 143 -3.55 -26.69 -6.83
CA LYS A 143 -4.10 -28.00 -7.20
C LYS A 143 -4.96 -27.81 -8.45
N THR A 144 -4.72 -28.60 -9.49
CA THR A 144 -5.58 -28.68 -10.66
C THR A 144 -6.93 -29.28 -10.24
N LYS A 145 -7.97 -28.43 -10.17
CA LYS A 145 -9.35 -28.93 -10.05
C LYS A 145 -9.89 -29.18 -11.46
N LYS A 146 -10.46 -30.37 -11.68
CA LYS A 146 -11.38 -30.62 -12.80
C LYS A 146 -12.64 -29.80 -12.54
N ASN A 147 -12.88 -28.75 -13.33
CA ASN A 147 -14.15 -28.03 -13.27
C ASN A 147 -15.18 -28.74 -14.14
N ARG A 148 -16.40 -28.91 -13.61
CA ARG A 148 -17.58 -29.16 -14.44
C ARG A 148 -17.77 -27.93 -15.33
N ARG A 149 -17.88 -28.12 -16.65
CA ARG A 149 -18.16 -27.02 -17.59
C ARG A 149 -19.54 -26.44 -17.24
N VAL A 150 -19.58 -25.19 -16.77
CA VAL A 150 -20.83 -24.45 -16.59
C VAL A 150 -21.15 -23.77 -17.92
N MET A 151 -22.29 -24.11 -18.51
CA MET A 151 -22.75 -23.47 -19.75
C MET A 151 -23.27 -22.07 -19.42
N ILE A 152 -22.56 -21.04 -19.92
CA ILE A 152 -22.98 -19.65 -19.84
C ILE A 152 -23.50 -19.25 -21.22
N PRO A 153 -24.81 -18.96 -21.37
CA PRO A 153 -25.38 -18.59 -22.67
C PRO A 153 -24.83 -17.23 -23.13
N TYR A 154 -24.70 -17.05 -24.45
CA TYR A 154 -24.22 -15.81 -25.07
C TYR A 154 -22.85 -15.31 -24.56
N ARG A 155 -21.98 -16.22 -24.09
CA ARG A 155 -20.64 -15.88 -23.59
C ARG A 155 -19.80 -15.28 -24.72
N LYS A 156 -19.33 -14.04 -24.54
CA LYS A 156 -18.28 -13.44 -25.38
C LYS A 156 -16.92 -13.60 -24.71
N ASP A 157 -15.92 -14.05 -25.47
CA ASP A 157 -14.56 -14.21 -24.96
C ASP A 157 -13.90 -12.85 -24.66
N ILE A 158 -13.02 -12.80 -23.67
CA ILE A 158 -12.27 -11.60 -23.30
C ILE A 158 -11.43 -11.03 -24.44
N SER A 159 -11.00 -11.86 -25.38
CA SER A 159 -10.23 -11.43 -26.55
C SER A 159 -11.02 -10.53 -27.51
N LEU A 160 -12.36 -10.59 -27.46
CA LEU A 160 -13.24 -9.72 -28.25
C LEU A 160 -13.52 -8.38 -27.56
N ARG A 161 -13.02 -8.17 -26.33
CA ARG A 161 -13.25 -6.94 -25.58
C ARG A 161 -12.51 -5.79 -26.26
N PRO A 162 -13.20 -4.66 -26.55
CA PRO A 162 -12.53 -3.51 -27.13
C PRO A 162 -11.42 -3.00 -26.20
N ARG A 163 -10.44 -2.31 -26.79
CA ARG A 163 -9.35 -1.67 -26.02
C ARG A 163 -9.95 -0.81 -24.90
N ILE A 164 -9.41 -0.96 -23.70
CA ILE A 164 -9.86 -0.21 -22.53
C ILE A 164 -9.45 1.26 -22.69
N THR A 165 -10.43 2.14 -22.84
CA THR A 165 -10.23 3.59 -22.99
C THR A 165 -11.23 4.34 -22.11
N GLY A 166 -10.78 5.37 -21.40
CA GLY A 166 -11.65 6.13 -20.48
C GLY A 166 -12.10 5.31 -19.26
N PHE A 167 -13.22 5.67 -18.64
CA PHE A 167 -13.61 5.14 -17.33
C PHE A 167 -14.85 4.23 -17.34
N ALA A 168 -15.34 3.81 -18.51
CA ALA A 168 -16.56 3.01 -18.61
C ALA A 168 -16.31 1.48 -18.56
N HIS A 169 -15.16 1.02 -18.08
CA HIS A 169 -14.75 -0.39 -18.11
C HIS A 169 -14.54 -0.93 -16.69
N TYR A 170 -15.23 -2.01 -16.35
CA TYR A 170 -15.23 -2.57 -15.00
C TYR A 170 -15.04 -4.08 -14.99
N GLU A 171 -14.42 -4.56 -13.92
CA GLU A 171 -14.30 -5.97 -13.57
C GLU A 171 -15.26 -6.26 -12.41
N VAL A 172 -15.86 -7.45 -12.40
CA VAL A 172 -16.75 -7.88 -11.32
C VAL A 172 -16.25 -9.20 -10.73
N ASP A 173 -16.32 -9.31 -9.40
CA ASP A 173 -15.97 -10.53 -8.69
C ASP A 173 -16.84 -10.75 -7.45
N THR A 174 -16.69 -11.93 -6.85
CA THR A 174 -17.41 -12.30 -5.64
C THR A 174 -16.46 -12.59 -4.47
N VAL A 175 -16.87 -12.17 -3.28
CA VAL A 175 -16.24 -12.58 -2.02
C VAL A 175 -17.23 -13.43 -1.25
N ILE A 176 -16.92 -14.72 -1.14
CA ILE A 176 -17.84 -15.72 -0.56
C ILE A 176 -17.53 -15.92 0.93
N SER A 177 -18.57 -16.17 1.72
CA SER A 177 -18.48 -16.64 3.11
C SER A 177 -17.71 -17.96 3.23
N GLY A 178 -17.11 -18.18 4.39
CA GLY A 178 -16.45 -19.44 4.69
C GLY A 178 -17.42 -20.63 4.63
N LYS A 179 -17.04 -21.66 3.89
CA LYS A 179 -17.87 -22.87 3.68
C LYS A 179 -18.33 -23.52 5.00
N ARG A 180 -17.53 -23.41 6.07
CA ARG A 180 -17.82 -24.00 7.38
C ARG A 180 -19.05 -23.39 8.06
N HIS A 181 -19.44 -22.16 7.70
CA HIS A 181 -20.54 -21.44 8.33
C HIS A 181 -21.90 -21.70 7.66
N LYS A 182 -21.98 -22.45 6.55
CA LYS A 182 -23.19 -22.71 5.74
C LYS A 182 -23.94 -21.46 5.22
N SER A 183 -23.50 -20.27 5.59
CA SER A 183 -24.02 -18.98 5.11
C SER A 183 -23.85 -18.83 3.60
N LYS A 184 -24.93 -18.47 2.93
CA LYS A 184 -24.95 -18.17 1.48
C LYS A 184 -24.63 -16.69 1.20
N VAL A 185 -24.56 -15.87 2.25
CA VAL A 185 -24.28 -14.44 2.12
C VAL A 185 -22.90 -14.25 1.52
N SER A 186 -22.81 -13.37 0.51
CA SER A 186 -21.59 -13.05 -0.21
C SER A 186 -21.50 -11.55 -0.46
N LEU A 187 -20.37 -11.08 -0.97
CA LEU A 187 -20.22 -9.71 -1.47
C LEU A 187 -20.07 -9.77 -2.98
N SER A 188 -20.88 -8.99 -3.69
CA SER A 188 -20.65 -8.64 -5.09
C SER A 188 -19.74 -7.41 -5.12
N VAL A 189 -18.63 -7.47 -5.84
CA VAL A 189 -17.62 -6.42 -5.92
C VAL A 189 -17.51 -5.99 -7.37
N ILE A 190 -17.59 -4.68 -7.62
CA ILE A 190 -17.32 -4.08 -8.93
C ILE A 190 -16.13 -3.13 -8.82
N TYR A 191 -15.23 -3.20 -9.81
CA TYR A 191 -13.98 -2.46 -9.82
C TYR A 191 -13.77 -1.76 -11.16
N ASN A 192 -13.48 -0.46 -11.13
CA ASN A 192 -13.12 0.28 -12.32
C ASN A 192 -11.64 0.08 -12.66
N ILE A 193 -11.35 -0.30 -13.91
CA ILE A 193 -10.00 -0.65 -14.31
C ILE A 193 -9.07 0.57 -14.28
N ASN A 194 -9.53 1.75 -14.68
CA ASN A 194 -8.68 2.93 -14.84
C ASN A 194 -8.65 3.82 -13.61
N SER A 195 -9.81 4.13 -13.01
CA SER A 195 -9.89 4.94 -11.79
C SER A 195 -9.60 4.15 -10.52
N LYS A 196 -9.56 2.82 -10.60
CA LYS A 196 -9.38 1.91 -9.45
C LYS A 196 -10.53 2.00 -8.42
N TYR A 197 -11.64 2.64 -8.79
CA TYR A 197 -12.83 2.81 -7.95
C TYR A 197 -13.48 1.46 -7.67
N VAL A 198 -13.95 1.27 -6.44
CA VAL A 198 -14.61 0.04 -5.99
C VAL A 198 -16.01 0.37 -5.50
N ASP A 199 -17.01 -0.42 -5.87
CA ASP A 199 -18.26 -0.51 -5.10
C ASP A 199 -18.49 -1.98 -4.72
N MET A 200 -19.22 -2.21 -3.64
CA MET A 200 -19.44 -3.53 -3.07
C MET A 200 -20.80 -3.61 -2.41
N ARG A 201 -21.51 -4.73 -2.64
CA ARG A 201 -22.83 -5.00 -2.06
C ARG A 201 -22.88 -6.36 -1.40
N LYS A 202 -23.46 -6.40 -0.21
CA LYS A 202 -23.84 -7.64 0.47
C LYS A 202 -25.06 -8.23 -0.24
N ILE A 203 -24.96 -9.50 -0.60
CA ILE A 203 -26.01 -10.27 -1.28
C ILE A 203 -26.33 -11.52 -0.47
N ASN A 204 -27.61 -11.88 -0.40
CA ASN A 204 -28.07 -13.01 0.43
C ASN A 204 -27.65 -14.37 -0.13
N ASN A 205 -27.41 -14.45 -1.44
CA ASN A 205 -26.99 -15.65 -2.14
C ASN A 205 -26.39 -15.28 -3.52
N LEU A 206 -25.73 -16.24 -4.16
CA LEU A 206 -25.11 -16.11 -5.50
C LEU A 206 -26.03 -16.55 -6.65
N LYS A 207 -27.36 -16.56 -6.47
CA LYS A 207 -28.26 -16.84 -7.60
C LYS A 207 -28.10 -15.72 -8.65
N PRO A 208 -28.14 -16.04 -9.96
CA PRO A 208 -27.92 -15.06 -11.02
C PRO A 208 -28.79 -13.79 -10.92
N VAL A 209 -30.06 -13.95 -10.54
CA VAL A 209 -31.00 -12.83 -10.38
C VAL A 209 -30.53 -11.88 -9.28
N THR A 210 -30.19 -12.40 -8.11
CA THR A 210 -29.70 -11.61 -6.96
C THR A 210 -28.37 -10.93 -7.29
N PHE A 211 -27.49 -11.62 -8.01
CA PHE A 211 -26.20 -11.07 -8.43
C PHE A 211 -26.37 -9.92 -9.43
N ASN A 212 -27.23 -10.08 -10.43
CA ASN A 212 -27.54 -9.03 -11.40
C ASN A 212 -28.18 -7.80 -10.74
N GLN A 213 -29.12 -8.00 -9.81
CA GLN A 213 -29.71 -6.90 -9.04
C GLN A 213 -28.65 -6.08 -8.29
N ALA A 214 -27.66 -6.75 -7.70
CA ALA A 214 -26.55 -6.06 -7.05
C ALA A 214 -25.72 -5.24 -8.05
N ILE A 215 -25.37 -5.80 -9.21
CA ILE A 215 -24.65 -5.07 -10.27
C ILE A 215 -25.44 -3.84 -10.74
N LEU A 216 -26.73 -3.99 -11.01
CA LEU A 216 -27.59 -2.88 -11.44
C LEU A 216 -27.69 -1.78 -10.36
N SER A 217 -27.76 -2.15 -9.08
CA SER A 217 -27.74 -1.18 -7.98
C SER A 217 -26.42 -0.41 -7.87
N MET A 218 -25.29 -1.05 -8.21
CA MET A 218 -23.97 -0.40 -8.24
C MET A 218 -23.81 0.47 -9.50
N LYS A 219 -24.36 0.03 -10.65
CA LYS A 219 -24.41 0.81 -11.89
C LYS A 219 -25.04 2.18 -11.68
N GLN A 220 -26.08 2.29 -10.85
CA GLN A 220 -26.73 3.58 -10.55
C GLN A 220 -25.80 4.61 -9.86
N ARG A 221 -24.68 4.20 -9.26
CA ARG A 221 -23.72 5.15 -8.64
C ARG A 221 -22.79 5.83 -9.63
N VAL A 222 -22.67 5.29 -10.83
CA VAL A 222 -21.74 5.76 -11.84
C VAL A 222 -22.51 6.16 -13.10
N LYS A 223 -22.01 7.14 -13.84
CA LYS A 223 -22.73 7.65 -15.01
C LYS A 223 -22.81 6.65 -16.16
N LYS A 224 -21.74 5.90 -16.38
CA LYS A 224 -21.63 5.02 -17.54
C LYS A 224 -20.82 3.77 -17.24
N ILE A 225 -21.37 2.64 -17.65
CA ILE A 225 -20.66 1.37 -17.77
C ILE A 225 -20.85 0.92 -19.21
N ARG A 226 -19.74 0.76 -19.94
CA ARG A 226 -19.71 0.20 -21.29
C ARG A 226 -19.45 -1.30 -21.24
N THR A 227 -18.42 -1.75 -20.51
CA THR A 227 -18.05 -3.17 -20.49
C THR A 227 -17.93 -3.78 -19.09
N LEU A 228 -18.63 -4.91 -18.92
CA LEU A 228 -18.49 -6.08 -18.06
C LEU A 228 -17.26 -6.97 -18.27
N THR A 229 -16.37 -7.14 -17.30
CA THR A 229 -15.45 -8.30 -17.29
C THR A 229 -15.80 -9.25 -16.17
N LEU A 230 -16.19 -10.47 -16.52
CA LEU A 230 -16.73 -11.50 -15.65
C LEU A 230 -15.85 -12.76 -15.69
N ASP A 231 -16.00 -13.62 -14.69
CA ASP A 231 -15.46 -14.97 -14.73
C ASP A 231 -16.52 -15.98 -15.19
N ASN A 232 -16.14 -17.25 -15.31
CA ASN A 232 -17.04 -18.31 -15.73
C ASN A 232 -17.88 -18.88 -14.55
N GLY A 233 -18.15 -18.06 -13.52
CA GLY A 233 -19.03 -18.41 -12.40
C GLY A 233 -20.49 -18.56 -12.82
N ILE A 234 -21.22 -19.43 -12.11
CA ILE A 234 -22.64 -19.70 -12.40
C ILE A 234 -23.54 -18.49 -12.10
N GLU A 235 -23.12 -17.62 -11.18
CA GLU A 235 -23.77 -16.34 -10.88
C GLU A 235 -23.88 -15.44 -12.11
N ASN A 236 -23.00 -15.62 -13.10
CA ASN A 236 -22.99 -14.82 -14.32
C ASN A 236 -23.87 -15.41 -15.43
N LYS A 237 -24.63 -16.49 -15.19
CA LYS A 237 -25.44 -17.16 -16.22
C LYS A 237 -26.40 -16.21 -16.94
N HIS A 238 -26.98 -15.25 -16.22
CA HIS A 238 -27.95 -14.30 -16.77
C HIS A 238 -27.34 -12.93 -17.11
N HIS A 239 -26.03 -12.86 -17.39
CA HIS A 239 -25.32 -11.61 -17.67
C HIS A 239 -25.95 -10.77 -18.79
N TYR A 240 -26.56 -11.41 -19.79
CA TYR A 240 -27.22 -10.76 -20.92
C TYR A 240 -28.41 -9.88 -20.50
N GLN A 241 -29.01 -10.14 -19.34
CA GLN A 241 -30.11 -9.33 -18.78
C GLN A 241 -29.64 -7.98 -18.20
N LEU A 242 -28.33 -7.75 -18.07
CA LEU A 242 -27.80 -6.49 -17.55
C LEU A 242 -27.91 -5.32 -18.54
N GLY A 243 -28.13 -5.60 -19.82
CA GLY A 243 -28.08 -4.60 -20.89
C GLY A 243 -26.71 -3.92 -20.99
N LEU A 244 -25.64 -4.68 -20.78
CA LEU A 244 -24.24 -4.23 -20.83
C LEU A 244 -23.42 -5.20 -21.67
N ASP A 245 -22.36 -4.70 -22.33
CA ASP A 245 -21.43 -5.58 -23.02
C ASP A 245 -20.58 -6.34 -22.00
N THR A 246 -20.71 -7.66 -21.98
CA THR A 246 -20.03 -8.53 -21.03
C THR A 246 -19.03 -9.42 -21.76
N TYR A 247 -17.87 -9.58 -21.14
CA TYR A 247 -16.75 -10.36 -21.66
C TYR A 247 -16.23 -11.26 -20.56
N PHE A 248 -15.91 -12.50 -20.92
CA PHE A 248 -15.59 -13.56 -19.97
C PHE A 248 -14.14 -13.96 -20.08
N CYS A 249 -13.46 -14.03 -18.95
CA CYS A 249 -12.09 -14.54 -18.88
C CYS A 249 -12.02 -15.96 -19.48
N ARG A 250 -10.87 -16.28 -20.06
CA ARG A 250 -10.59 -17.62 -20.56
C ARG A 250 -10.51 -18.60 -19.37
N PRO A 251 -10.93 -19.86 -19.55
CA PRO A 251 -10.73 -20.89 -18.53
C PRO A 251 -9.25 -20.94 -18.11
N TYR A 252 -8.98 -21.03 -16.80
CA TYR A 252 -7.63 -21.07 -16.22
C TYR A 252 -6.79 -19.77 -16.32
N HIS A 253 -7.32 -18.68 -16.89
CA HIS A 253 -6.64 -17.39 -16.99
C HIS A 253 -7.16 -16.36 -15.98
N SER A 254 -7.09 -16.68 -14.68
CA SER A 254 -7.59 -15.79 -13.62
C SER A 254 -6.92 -14.40 -13.59
N PHE A 255 -5.70 -14.29 -14.13
CA PHE A 255 -4.94 -13.04 -14.20
C PHE A 255 -5.56 -11.99 -15.13
N GLU A 256 -6.45 -12.39 -16.05
CA GLU A 256 -7.19 -11.48 -16.94
C GLU A 256 -8.13 -10.53 -16.17
N LYS A 257 -8.35 -10.81 -14.87
CA LYS A 257 -9.11 -10.02 -13.89
C LYS A 257 -8.26 -9.59 -12.69
N GLY A 258 -6.97 -9.32 -12.92
CA GLY A 258 -6.00 -9.05 -11.86
C GLY A 258 -6.31 -7.81 -11.00
N GLY A 259 -7.10 -6.86 -11.52
CA GLY A 259 -7.48 -5.64 -10.83
C GLY A 259 -8.40 -5.90 -9.64
N VAL A 260 -9.55 -6.53 -9.89
CA VAL A 260 -10.51 -6.89 -8.84
C VAL A 260 -9.98 -8.00 -7.93
N GLU A 261 -9.10 -8.90 -8.42
CA GLU A 261 -8.43 -9.89 -7.56
C GLU A 261 -7.57 -9.21 -6.48
N ASN A 262 -6.83 -8.17 -6.86
CA ASN A 262 -6.08 -7.35 -5.92
C ASN A 262 -7.02 -6.63 -4.93
N VAL A 263 -8.15 -6.08 -5.40
CA VAL A 263 -9.17 -5.48 -4.54
C VAL A 263 -9.73 -6.49 -3.53
N ASN A 264 -10.00 -7.72 -3.95
CA ASN A 264 -10.43 -8.78 -3.05
C ASN A 264 -9.37 -9.06 -1.97
N GLY A 265 -8.09 -9.05 -2.34
CA GLY A 265 -6.98 -9.09 -1.37
C GLY A 265 -7.00 -7.93 -0.37
N LEU A 266 -7.40 -6.73 -0.79
CA LEU A 266 -7.57 -5.57 0.10
C LEU A 266 -8.80 -5.72 1.00
N ILE A 267 -9.93 -6.18 0.47
CA ILE A 267 -11.16 -6.45 1.24
C ILE A 267 -10.88 -7.45 2.35
N ARG A 268 -10.05 -8.48 2.08
CA ARG A 268 -9.68 -9.50 3.07
C ARG A 268 -8.92 -8.98 4.29
N ARG A 269 -8.44 -7.74 4.26
CA ARG A 269 -7.86 -7.05 5.44
C ARG A 269 -8.91 -6.69 6.48
N TYR A 270 -10.13 -6.40 6.02
CA TYR A 270 -11.28 -6.01 6.85
C TYR A 270 -12.23 -7.19 7.06
N ILE A 271 -12.38 -8.04 6.05
CA ILE A 271 -13.28 -9.20 6.06
C ILE A 271 -12.45 -10.47 5.91
N LYS A 272 -12.01 -11.03 7.04
CA LYS A 272 -11.07 -12.16 7.09
C LYS A 272 -11.50 -13.33 6.19
N LYS A 273 -10.56 -13.97 5.53
CA LYS A 273 -10.86 -15.12 4.67
C LYS A 273 -11.46 -16.26 5.50
N GLY A 274 -12.59 -16.79 5.05
CA GLY A 274 -13.29 -17.88 5.73
C GLY A 274 -14.25 -17.44 6.83
N SER A 275 -14.39 -16.14 7.11
CA SER A 275 -15.45 -15.65 8.01
C SER A 275 -16.84 -15.78 7.39
N ASP A 276 -17.86 -15.74 8.24
CA ASP A 276 -19.24 -15.56 7.82
C ASP A 276 -19.53 -14.08 7.52
N ILE A 277 -19.80 -13.76 6.25
CA ILE A 277 -20.08 -12.40 5.78
C ILE A 277 -21.41 -11.89 6.32
N SER A 278 -22.34 -12.79 6.71
CA SER A 278 -23.63 -12.42 7.30
C SER A 278 -23.46 -11.54 8.55
N LYS A 279 -22.38 -11.74 9.32
CA LYS A 279 -22.08 -11.03 10.56
C LYS A 279 -21.62 -9.59 10.36
N TYR A 280 -21.16 -9.23 9.17
CA TYR A 280 -20.72 -7.86 8.88
C TYR A 280 -21.92 -7.01 8.47
N SER A 281 -22.15 -5.90 9.17
CA SER A 281 -23.26 -4.98 8.88
C SER A 281 -23.07 -4.30 7.52
N SER A 282 -24.16 -3.94 6.85
CA SER A 282 -24.11 -3.19 5.59
C SER A 282 -23.38 -1.84 5.74
N GLN A 283 -23.45 -1.24 6.93
CA GLN A 283 -22.73 -0.01 7.27
C GLN A 283 -21.22 -0.26 7.31
N TYR A 284 -20.76 -1.34 7.93
CA TYR A 284 -19.35 -1.71 7.93
C TYR A 284 -18.82 -1.97 6.50
N ILE A 285 -19.60 -2.69 5.68
CA ILE A 285 -19.26 -2.92 4.26
C ILE A 285 -19.06 -1.59 3.52
N LYS A 286 -19.92 -0.60 3.77
CA LYS A 286 -19.81 0.75 3.20
C LYS A 286 -18.56 1.49 3.69
N GLN A 287 -18.25 1.42 4.99
CA GLN A 287 -17.03 2.02 5.54
C GLN A 287 -15.78 1.45 4.87
N VAL A 288 -15.75 0.13 4.63
CA VAL A 288 -14.64 -0.51 3.89
C VAL A 288 -14.53 0.04 2.47
N VAL A 289 -15.64 0.20 1.75
CA VAL A 289 -15.64 0.82 0.41
C VAL A 289 -15.09 2.25 0.47
N ASP A 290 -15.53 3.04 1.44
CA ASP A 290 -15.08 4.43 1.62
C ASP A 290 -13.56 4.48 1.89
N ILE A 291 -13.02 3.60 2.73
CA ILE A 291 -11.58 3.50 2.98
C ILE A 291 -10.83 3.14 1.69
N LEU A 292 -11.30 2.16 0.92
CA LEU A 292 -10.64 1.73 -0.32
C LEU A 292 -10.61 2.84 -1.39
N ASN A 293 -11.69 3.63 -1.48
CA ASN A 293 -11.84 4.71 -2.45
C ASN A 293 -11.18 6.02 -2.02
N ASN A 294 -10.94 6.24 -0.73
CA ASN A 294 -10.23 7.41 -0.19
C ASN A 294 -8.74 7.14 0.09
N LYS A 295 -8.25 5.92 -0.19
CA LYS A 295 -6.83 5.60 -0.09
C LYS A 295 -6.11 5.91 -1.42
N PRO A 296 -5.11 6.79 -1.43
CA PRO A 296 -4.40 7.14 -2.63
C PRO A 296 -3.64 5.96 -3.23
N ARG A 297 -3.53 5.95 -4.55
CA ARG A 297 -2.89 4.87 -5.31
C ARG A 297 -1.70 5.43 -6.08
N LYS A 298 -0.54 4.79 -5.95
CA LYS A 298 0.65 5.14 -6.75
C LYS A 298 0.36 5.12 -8.26
N SER A 299 -0.44 4.17 -8.73
CA SER A 299 -0.85 4.08 -10.15
C SER A 299 -1.75 5.23 -10.62
N LEU A 300 -2.29 6.04 -9.70
CA LEU A 300 -3.09 7.23 -10.00
C LEU A 300 -2.31 8.51 -9.69
N ASP A 301 -0.98 8.42 -9.68
CA ASP A 301 -0.10 9.50 -9.24
C ASP A 301 -0.48 9.99 -7.83
N TYR A 302 -0.73 9.06 -6.91
CA TYR A 302 -1.16 9.37 -5.54
C TYR A 302 -2.46 10.18 -5.42
N GLN A 303 -3.35 10.13 -6.42
CA GLN A 303 -4.77 10.48 -6.25
C GLN A 303 -5.53 9.32 -5.61
N THR A 304 -6.64 9.64 -4.96
CA THR A 304 -7.61 8.64 -4.52
C THR A 304 -8.51 8.22 -5.69
N PRO A 305 -9.01 6.96 -5.71
CA PRO A 305 -10.00 6.57 -6.70
C PRO A 305 -11.21 7.50 -6.74
N TYR A 306 -11.63 8.02 -5.58
CA TYR A 306 -12.74 8.97 -5.48
C TYR A 306 -12.43 10.30 -6.17
N GLU A 307 -11.26 10.89 -5.95
CA GLU A 307 -10.81 12.10 -6.64
C GLU A 307 -10.80 11.94 -8.16
N VAL A 308 -10.29 10.80 -8.65
CA VAL A 308 -10.27 10.53 -10.09
C VAL A 308 -11.70 10.44 -10.64
N MET A 309 -12.60 9.76 -9.94
CA MET A 309 -14.00 9.66 -10.36
C MET A 309 -14.70 11.04 -10.38
N ILE A 310 -14.41 11.92 -9.42
CA ILE A 310 -14.92 13.30 -9.39
C ILE A 310 -14.32 14.12 -10.54
N LYS A 311 -12.99 14.12 -10.68
CA LYS A 311 -12.25 14.89 -11.69
C LYS A 311 -12.76 14.63 -13.10
N TYR A 312 -13.09 13.38 -13.41
CA TYR A 312 -13.62 12.99 -14.72
C TYR A 312 -15.15 12.90 -14.75
N ASN A 313 -15.85 13.40 -13.73
CA ASN A 313 -17.31 13.48 -13.67
C ASN A 313 -18.02 12.13 -13.89
N GLN A 314 -17.51 11.06 -13.27
CA GLN A 314 -17.98 9.69 -13.49
C GLN A 314 -18.99 9.20 -12.45
N LEU A 315 -19.22 9.96 -11.37
CA LEU A 315 -20.23 9.66 -10.35
C LEU A 315 -21.57 10.32 -10.68
N SER A 316 -22.67 9.66 -10.31
CA SER A 316 -24.02 10.21 -10.47
C SER A 316 -24.31 11.33 -9.45
N LEU A 317 -24.99 12.40 -9.87
CA LEU A 317 -25.16 13.67 -9.15
C LEU A 317 -25.74 13.52 -7.72
N ASN A 318 -26.68 12.60 -7.50
CA ASN A 318 -27.38 12.44 -6.20
C ASN A 318 -26.56 11.70 -5.12
N LYS A 319 -25.29 11.37 -5.37
CA LYS A 319 -24.44 10.58 -4.45
C LYS A 319 -23.01 11.11 -4.32
N GLN A 320 -22.76 12.37 -4.69
CA GLN A 320 -21.54 13.07 -4.30
C GLN A 320 -21.59 13.33 -2.79
N LYS A 321 -21.21 12.34 -1.98
CA LYS A 321 -20.93 12.62 -0.57
C LYS A 321 -19.62 13.42 -0.50
N THR A 322 -19.64 14.50 0.26
CA THR A 322 -18.44 15.08 0.86
C THR A 322 -17.60 13.94 1.43
N PRO A 323 -16.28 13.85 1.15
CA PRO A 323 -15.44 12.84 1.76
C PRO A 323 -15.62 12.94 3.28
N SER A 324 -16.14 11.89 3.91
CA SER A 324 -16.29 11.85 5.35
C SER A 324 -14.92 12.05 5.98
N LEU A 325 -14.75 13.20 6.65
CA LEU A 325 -13.64 13.44 7.56
C LEU A 325 -13.66 12.30 8.60
N GLY A 326 -12.75 11.34 8.43
CA GLY A 326 -12.39 10.37 9.46
C GLY A 326 -13.46 9.34 9.82
N VAL A 327 -13.65 8.32 8.97
CA VAL A 327 -14.21 7.06 9.48
C VAL A 327 -13.07 6.29 10.14
N ARG A 328 -12.98 6.40 11.46
CA ARG A 328 -12.23 5.42 12.27
C ARG A 328 -13.07 4.14 12.33
N ILE A 329 -12.41 2.99 12.18
CA ILE A 329 -13.08 1.71 12.39
C ILE A 329 -13.12 1.49 13.89
N GLU A 330 -14.29 1.64 14.50
CA GLU A 330 -14.54 1.02 15.80
C GLU A 330 -14.75 -0.48 15.54
N GLY A 331 -13.94 -1.29 16.22
CA GLY A 331 -13.81 -2.73 16.01
C GLY A 331 -14.89 -3.53 16.71
#